data_AF-A0A3A4PSV6-F1
#
_entry.id   AF-A0A3A4PSV6-F1
#
_cell.length_a   1.000
_cell.length_b   1.000
_cell.length_c   1.000
_cell.angle_alpha   90.00
_cell.angle_beta   90.00
_cell.angle_gamma   90.00
#
_symmetry.space_group_name_H-M   'P 1'
#
loop_
_entity.id
_entity.type
_entity.pdbx_description
1 polymer ?
#
loop_
_entity_poly.entity_id
_entity_poly.type
_entity_poly.pdbx_seq_one_letter_code
_entity_poly.pdbx_strand_id
1 'polypeptide(L)'
;MTVRDQAQPASRGASARAEPPSVAASRGASARAEPRRGEVVRCDSCGPGAALRPTCPRPPFRPAPGATGYPSMYTAELIFRITQGRPQIEKDAAVGIVMGALWENGQILDPGPPMTVTARRYRAFVSIPERTSLDAKQNSPAARKRLAALKRQGLARPEMKVLGKDRGQLDPCECSQPGNYILSTAWFDDRWTSPVQCGDCFLPVPLYRIPATQEPMMGNAPAGHWSLLQWEHYHRACEGFWLRSHPLMGKEDARTPERYAVRQLERIDSGLIKCGRRFCAMIEESTGRPTYYALTRLGDARSVRKEWLRPCPACGGAWLLDQPWHGRFCFRCEPCRLVSEIAGNAREHLRPKGNAKAQRGKGAEKQV
;
A
#
# COMPACT_ATOMS: atom_id res chain seq x y z
N MET A 1 -31.30 -0.56 56.76
CA MET A 1 -31.04 0.60 57.64
C MET A 1 -29.79 1.30 57.10
N THR A 2 -29.91 2.16 56.10
CA THR A 2 -30.18 3.63 56.14
C THR A 2 -29.02 4.51 56.63
N VAL A 3 -28.40 5.16 55.62
CA VAL A 3 -28.05 6.59 55.47
C VAL A 3 -27.00 7.23 56.38
N ARG A 4 -25.91 7.76 55.77
CA ARG A 4 -25.54 9.20 55.66
C ARG A 4 -24.16 9.30 54.98
N ASP A 5 -24.07 9.72 53.72
CA ASP A 5 -24.01 11.12 53.24
C ASP A 5 -23.07 12.03 54.03
N GLN A 6 -21.96 12.42 53.40
CA GLN A 6 -21.39 13.77 53.51
C GLN A 6 -20.51 14.08 52.29
N ALA A 7 -20.90 15.13 51.59
CA ALA A 7 -20.24 15.72 50.45
C ALA A 7 -19.75 17.13 50.79
N GLN A 8 -18.73 17.56 50.03
CA GLN A 8 -18.33 18.95 49.69
C GLN A 8 -17.50 19.77 50.73
N PRO A 9 -16.67 20.77 50.28
CA PRO A 9 -16.88 21.58 49.08
C PRO A 9 -15.70 21.88 48.15
N ALA A 10 -16.11 22.39 46.99
CA ALA A 10 -15.32 23.01 45.93
C ALA A 10 -14.76 24.38 46.36
N SER A 11 -13.52 24.68 45.95
CA SER A 11 -12.98 26.03 45.92
C SER A 11 -12.90 26.54 44.48
N ARG A 12 -13.51 27.70 44.28
CA ARG A 12 -13.50 28.52 43.06
C ARG A 12 -12.18 29.27 42.98
N GLY A 13 -11.53 29.25 41.82
CA GLY A 13 -10.47 30.18 41.45
C GLY A 13 -10.70 30.63 40.01
N ALA A 14 -11.19 31.86 39.85
CA ALA A 14 -11.37 32.54 38.58
C ALA A 14 -10.17 33.46 38.29
N SER A 15 -10.09 33.93 37.04
CA SER A 15 -9.13 34.90 36.46
C SER A 15 -7.96 34.21 35.72
N ALA A 16 -7.60 34.52 34.47
CA ALA A 16 -7.98 35.59 33.56
C ALA A 16 -7.91 35.11 32.11
N ARG A 17 -8.77 35.66 31.25
CA ARG A 17 -8.68 35.57 29.80
C ARG A 17 -7.45 36.33 29.31
N ALA A 18 -6.62 35.68 28.50
CA ALA A 18 -5.68 36.36 27.62
C ALA A 18 -6.15 36.13 26.18
N GLU A 19 -6.73 37.17 25.58
CA GLU A 19 -6.99 37.24 24.15
C GLU A 19 -5.66 37.44 23.39
N PRO A 20 -5.49 36.83 22.20
CA PRO A 20 -4.29 36.99 21.40
C PRO A 20 -4.30 38.33 20.65
N PRO A 21 -3.13 38.95 20.40
CA PRO A 21 -3.08 40.18 19.61
C PRO A 21 -3.39 39.90 18.14
N SER A 22 -4.36 40.66 17.62
CA SER A 22 -4.66 40.79 16.20
C SER A 22 -3.49 41.45 15.48
N VAL A 23 -2.96 40.81 14.43
CA VAL A 23 -2.06 41.45 13.47
C VAL A 23 -2.65 41.41 12.07
N ALA A 24 -3.14 42.59 11.70
CA ALA A 24 -3.24 43.22 10.39
C ALA A 24 -2.96 42.37 9.14
N ALA A 25 -4.00 42.31 8.30
CA ALA A 25 -3.92 42.01 6.89
C ALA A 25 -2.96 42.96 6.16
N SER A 26 -1.95 42.39 5.48
CA SER A 26 -1.25 43.07 4.40
C SER A 26 -1.79 42.57 3.06
N ARG A 27 -2.41 43.51 2.34
CA ARG A 27 -2.85 43.39 0.96
C ARG A 27 -1.60 43.44 0.06
N GLY A 28 -1.39 42.37 -0.70
CA GLY A 28 -0.39 42.29 -1.77
C GLY A 28 -0.98 41.51 -2.94
N ALA A 29 -1.97 42.10 -3.60
CA ALA A 29 -2.58 41.55 -4.80
C ALA A 29 -1.61 41.68 -5.98
N SER A 30 -0.98 40.58 -6.37
CA SER A 30 -0.51 40.40 -7.76
C SER A 30 -1.54 39.54 -8.47
N ALA A 31 -2.55 40.20 -9.05
CA ALA A 31 -3.51 39.59 -9.94
C ALA A 31 -2.77 39.03 -11.16
N ARG A 32 -2.54 37.72 -11.21
CA ARG A 32 -2.32 37.03 -12.47
C ARG A 32 -3.68 36.81 -13.11
N ALA A 33 -3.88 37.51 -14.22
CA ALA A 33 -5.07 37.48 -15.04
C ALA A 33 -5.52 36.05 -15.37
N GLU A 34 -6.83 35.82 -15.29
CA GLU A 34 -7.48 34.65 -15.89
C GLU A 34 -7.12 34.59 -17.39
N PRO A 35 -6.77 33.42 -17.94
CA PRO A 35 -6.68 33.28 -19.38
C PRO A 35 -8.09 33.44 -19.97
N ARG A 36 -8.23 34.38 -20.90
CA ARG A 36 -9.48 34.61 -21.65
C ARG A 36 -9.88 33.32 -22.36
N ARG A 37 -11.18 33.03 -22.38
CA ARG A 37 -11.76 31.94 -23.18
C ARG A 37 -11.22 32.01 -24.60
N GLY A 38 -10.46 30.99 -25.02
CA GLY A 38 -10.08 30.80 -26.42
C GLY A 38 -8.58 30.69 -26.72
N GLU A 39 -7.67 30.82 -25.74
CA GLU A 39 -6.24 30.60 -26.02
C GLU A 39 -5.85 29.12 -25.94
N VAL A 40 -5.50 28.58 -27.10
CA VAL A 40 -5.04 27.20 -27.33
C VAL A 40 -3.57 27.09 -26.92
N VAL A 41 -3.27 26.36 -25.85
CA VAL A 41 -1.89 26.00 -25.47
C VAL A 41 -1.39 24.93 -26.45
N ARG A 42 -0.25 25.21 -27.11
CA ARG A 42 0.35 24.36 -28.15
C ARG A 42 1.17 23.22 -27.53
N CYS A 43 1.11 22.04 -28.15
CA CYS A 43 1.96 20.89 -27.86
C CYS A 43 3.01 20.78 -28.98
N ASP A 44 4.30 20.82 -28.65
CA ASP A 44 5.40 20.79 -29.64
C ASP A 44 5.49 19.47 -30.44
N SER A 45 4.75 18.44 -30.03
CA SER A 45 4.72 17.13 -30.68
C SER A 45 3.57 16.94 -31.67
N CYS A 46 2.60 17.87 -31.70
CA CYS A 46 1.35 17.73 -32.44
C CYS A 46 1.07 19.03 -33.21
N GLY A 47 1.23 19.00 -34.53
CA GLY A 47 1.04 20.17 -35.41
C GLY A 47 -0.31 20.89 -35.25
N PRO A 48 -0.44 22.12 -35.78
CA PRO A 48 -1.53 23.02 -35.44
C PRO A 48 -2.88 22.54 -35.98
N GLY A 49 -3.87 22.34 -35.10
CA GLY A 49 -5.28 22.19 -35.47
C GLY A 49 -6.05 20.97 -34.94
N ALA A 50 -5.44 20.08 -34.15
CA ALA A 50 -6.14 18.88 -33.65
C ALA A 50 -6.80 19.10 -32.28
N ALA A 51 -8.15 19.07 -32.25
CA ALA A 51 -8.92 18.93 -31.02
C ALA A 51 -8.49 17.68 -30.24
N LEU A 52 -8.41 17.80 -28.90
CA LEU A 52 -8.07 16.77 -27.90
C LEU A 52 -8.39 15.34 -28.37
N ARG A 53 -7.39 14.62 -28.90
CA ARG A 53 -7.49 13.19 -29.21
C ARG A 53 -6.86 12.37 -28.09
N PRO A 54 -7.62 11.48 -27.43
CA PRO A 54 -7.11 10.60 -26.39
C PRO A 54 -6.43 9.39 -27.05
N THR A 55 -5.19 9.58 -27.50
CA THR A 55 -4.35 8.47 -27.95
C THR A 55 -3.12 8.40 -27.06
N CYS A 56 -3.26 7.76 -25.90
CA CYS A 56 -2.12 7.21 -25.19
C CYS A 56 -2.27 5.68 -25.22
N PRO A 57 -1.57 4.97 -26.13
CA PRO A 57 -1.51 3.52 -26.05
C PRO A 57 -0.86 3.13 -24.71
N ARG A 58 -1.39 2.09 -24.06
CA ARG A 58 -0.78 1.46 -22.87
C ARG A 58 0.73 1.41 -23.09
N PRO A 59 1.57 2.04 -22.25
CA PRO A 59 2.92 1.55 -22.15
C PRO A 59 2.76 0.11 -21.61
N PRO A 60 3.35 -0.92 -22.24
CA PRO A 60 3.65 -2.13 -21.48
C PRO A 60 4.42 -1.69 -20.24
N PHE A 61 4.35 -2.45 -19.15
CA PHE A 61 5.33 -2.31 -18.06
C PHE A 61 6.71 -2.27 -18.74
N ARG A 62 7.30 -1.09 -18.85
CA ARG A 62 8.64 -0.92 -19.36
C ARG A 62 9.49 -1.13 -18.12
N PRO A 63 10.26 -2.22 -18.06
CA PRO A 63 11.34 -2.27 -17.10
C PRO A 63 12.17 -0.99 -17.24
N ALA A 64 12.75 -0.51 -16.15
CA ALA A 64 13.70 0.59 -16.21
C ALA A 64 14.73 0.32 -17.34
N PRO A 65 15.18 1.36 -18.08
CA PRO A 65 16.17 1.18 -19.14
C PRO A 65 17.38 0.41 -18.60
N GLY A 66 17.58 -0.83 -19.06
CA GLY A 66 18.66 -1.74 -18.60
C GLY A 66 18.23 -3.02 -17.88
N ALA A 67 16.94 -3.24 -17.60
CA ALA A 67 16.52 -4.50 -16.95
C ALA A 67 16.53 -5.68 -17.94
N THR A 68 17.45 -6.63 -17.74
CA THR A 68 17.62 -7.82 -18.58
C THR A 68 16.73 -9.01 -18.18
N GLY A 69 15.65 -8.77 -17.42
CA GLY A 69 14.72 -9.82 -17.03
C GLY A 69 13.47 -9.32 -16.32
N TYR A 70 12.52 -10.24 -16.07
CA TYR A 70 11.37 -9.98 -15.22
C TYR A 70 11.85 -9.60 -13.81
N PRO A 71 11.11 -8.69 -13.14
CA PRO A 71 11.45 -8.27 -11.79
C PRO A 71 11.55 -9.46 -10.83
N SER A 72 12.38 -9.35 -9.80
CA SER A 72 12.68 -10.46 -8.89
C SER A 72 13.27 -10.02 -7.54
N MET A 73 12.56 -10.29 -6.44
CA MET A 73 13.12 -10.29 -5.08
C MET A 73 13.98 -11.52 -4.84
N TYR A 74 14.37 -11.81 -3.59
CA TYR A 74 15.22 -12.94 -3.25
C TYR A 74 14.55 -13.94 -2.32
N THR A 75 14.86 -15.22 -2.51
CA THR A 75 14.58 -16.27 -1.53
C THR A 75 15.83 -16.49 -0.69
N ALA A 76 15.66 -16.59 0.63
CA ALA A 76 16.73 -16.95 1.56
C ALA A 76 16.32 -18.09 2.48
N GLU A 77 17.32 -18.79 2.99
CA GLU A 77 17.20 -19.84 3.98
C GLU A 77 17.77 -19.34 5.31
N LEU A 78 16.99 -19.44 6.38
CA LEU A 78 17.43 -19.21 7.75
C LEU A 78 17.57 -20.55 8.46
N ILE A 79 18.77 -20.82 9.01
CA ILE A 79 19.10 -22.10 9.66
C ILE A 79 19.41 -21.85 11.14
N PHE A 80 18.49 -22.25 12.02
CA PHE A 80 18.67 -22.16 13.47
C PHE A 80 19.20 -23.50 14.00
N ARG A 81 20.47 -23.55 14.41
CA ARG A 81 21.06 -24.77 14.99
C ARG A 81 20.65 -24.92 16.45
N ILE A 82 20.26 -26.13 16.83
CA ILE A 82 19.93 -26.48 18.22
C ILE A 82 21.25 -26.79 18.94
N THR A 83 21.55 -26.03 19.99
CA THR A 83 22.79 -26.13 20.77
C THR A 83 22.58 -26.78 22.12
N GLN A 84 21.36 -26.76 22.67
CA GLN A 84 21.04 -27.35 23.97
C GLN A 84 19.64 -27.98 23.97
N GLY A 85 19.44 -28.98 24.81
CA GLY A 85 18.15 -29.62 25.04
C GLY A 85 17.23 -28.71 25.86
N ARG A 86 16.44 -27.87 25.20
CA ARG A 86 15.29 -27.17 25.78
C ARG A 86 13.98 -27.80 25.29
N PRO A 87 12.86 -27.64 26.04
CA PRO A 87 11.56 -28.09 25.58
C PRO A 87 11.25 -27.57 24.17
N GLN A 88 10.64 -28.43 23.35
CA GLN A 88 10.39 -28.14 21.94
C GLN A 88 9.56 -26.86 21.77
N ILE A 89 8.50 -26.70 22.58
CA ILE A 89 7.62 -25.52 22.58
C ILE A 89 8.36 -24.20 22.84
N GLU A 90 9.39 -24.20 23.71
CA GLU A 90 10.17 -22.99 24.00
C GLU A 90 11.03 -22.58 22.80
N LYS A 91 11.60 -23.57 22.10
CA LYS A 91 12.37 -23.33 20.88
C LYS A 91 11.47 -22.88 19.73
N ASP A 92 10.31 -23.51 19.56
CA ASP A 92 9.31 -23.12 18.55
C ASP A 92 8.87 -21.67 18.75
N ALA A 93 8.53 -21.29 19.99
CA ALA A 93 8.20 -19.91 20.35
C ALA A 93 9.36 -18.95 20.08
N ALA A 94 10.60 -19.33 20.42
CA ALA A 94 11.77 -18.49 20.21
C ALA A 94 12.06 -18.22 18.73
N VAL A 95 11.93 -19.24 17.88
CA VAL A 95 12.06 -19.08 16.42
C VAL A 95 10.92 -18.19 15.91
N GLY A 96 9.68 -18.47 16.29
CA GLY A 96 8.52 -17.66 15.90
C GLY A 96 8.67 -16.18 16.26
N ILE A 97 9.15 -15.87 17.47
CA ILE A 97 9.40 -14.48 17.93
C ILE A 97 10.45 -13.78 17.05
N VAL A 98 11.52 -14.47 16.65
CA VAL A 98 12.54 -13.91 15.75
C VAL A 98 11.98 -13.70 14.35
N MET A 99 11.25 -14.68 13.82
CA MET A 99 10.59 -14.56 12.50
C MET A 99 9.62 -13.37 12.47
N GLY A 100 8.79 -13.24 13.50
CA GLY A 100 7.90 -12.09 13.67
C GLY A 100 8.66 -10.77 13.74
N ALA A 101 9.82 -10.70 14.39
CA ALA A 101 10.63 -9.48 14.45
C ALA A 101 11.18 -9.04 13.10
N LEU A 102 11.63 -10.00 12.30
CA LEU A 102 12.17 -9.73 10.97
C LEU A 102 11.05 -9.34 10.01
N TRP A 103 9.87 -9.95 10.14
CA TRP A 103 8.67 -9.58 9.40
C TRP A 103 8.14 -8.20 9.78
N GLU A 104 8.02 -7.89 11.07
CA GLU A 104 7.62 -6.58 11.61
C GLU A 104 8.52 -5.42 11.15
N ASN A 105 9.77 -5.73 10.82
CA ASN A 105 10.74 -4.77 10.30
C ASN A 105 10.77 -4.75 8.76
N GLY A 106 10.04 -5.64 8.08
CA GLY A 106 10.02 -5.81 6.63
C GLY A 106 11.31 -6.36 6.02
N GLN A 107 12.15 -7.04 6.82
CA GLN A 107 13.31 -7.77 6.31
C GLN A 107 12.88 -9.06 5.61
N ILE A 108 11.81 -9.67 6.13
CA ILE A 108 11.10 -10.81 5.54
C ILE A 108 9.71 -10.32 5.14
N LEU A 109 9.21 -10.78 3.99
CA LEU A 109 7.91 -10.39 3.45
C LEU A 109 6.81 -11.36 3.87
N ASP A 110 7.14 -12.64 3.97
CA ASP A 110 6.16 -13.68 4.29
C ASP A 110 5.92 -13.75 5.81
N PRO A 111 4.67 -13.62 6.28
CA PRO A 111 4.34 -13.71 7.71
C PRO A 111 4.40 -15.16 8.26
N GLY A 112 4.28 -16.15 7.37
CA GLY A 112 4.24 -17.58 7.71
C GLY A 112 5.01 -18.45 6.71
N PRO A 113 6.34 -18.27 6.60
CA PRO A 113 7.16 -19.02 5.66
C PRO A 113 7.15 -20.52 5.98
N PRO A 114 7.28 -21.41 4.98
CA PRO A 114 7.41 -22.83 5.23
C PRO A 114 8.65 -23.10 6.07
N MET A 115 8.45 -23.92 7.12
CA MET A 115 9.48 -24.27 8.08
C MET A 115 9.59 -25.78 8.26
N THR A 116 10.81 -26.26 8.43
CA THR A 116 11.09 -27.66 8.76
C THR A 116 11.90 -27.74 10.04
N VAL A 117 11.63 -28.75 10.85
CA VAL A 117 12.35 -29.03 12.10
C VAL A 117 12.93 -30.43 12.05
N THR A 118 14.15 -30.57 12.56
CA THR A 118 14.84 -31.84 12.77
C THR A 118 15.41 -31.86 14.18
N ALA A 119 15.94 -33.00 14.63
CA ALA A 119 16.59 -33.11 15.94
C ALA A 119 17.75 -32.12 16.15
N ARG A 120 18.33 -31.54 15.08
CA ARG A 120 19.53 -30.68 15.15
C ARG A 120 19.29 -29.23 14.72
N ARG A 121 18.22 -28.92 13.98
CA ARG A 121 18.03 -27.58 13.40
C ARG A 121 16.60 -27.30 12.96
N TYR A 122 16.28 -26.01 12.89
CA TYR A 122 15.16 -25.46 12.14
C TYR A 122 15.66 -24.85 10.84
N ARG A 123 14.86 -24.95 9.78
CA ARG A 123 15.09 -24.26 8.51
C ARG A 123 13.82 -23.54 8.10
N ALA A 124 13.93 -22.26 7.78
CA ALA A 124 12.84 -21.45 7.23
C ALA A 124 13.25 -20.94 5.85
N PHE A 125 12.32 -20.97 4.89
CA PHE A 125 12.53 -20.42 3.54
C PHE A 125 11.69 -19.16 3.39
N VAL A 126 12.34 -18.03 3.18
CA VAL A 126 11.73 -16.71 3.29
C VAL A 126 11.94 -15.88 2.04
N SER A 127 10.96 -15.05 1.69
CA SER A 127 11.10 -13.99 0.71
C SER A 127 11.66 -12.73 1.37
N ILE A 128 12.70 -12.15 0.77
CA ILE A 128 13.35 -10.92 1.24
C ILE A 128 13.45 -9.90 0.10
N PRO A 129 13.26 -8.59 0.36
CA PRO A 129 13.30 -7.58 -0.69
C PRO A 129 14.65 -7.52 -1.43
N GLU A 130 15.75 -7.63 -0.68
CA GLU A 130 17.12 -7.40 -1.15
C GLU A 130 18.06 -8.48 -0.62
N ARG A 131 19.17 -8.71 -1.33
CA ARG A 131 20.23 -9.63 -0.86
C ARG A 131 20.73 -9.30 0.54
N THR A 132 20.74 -8.01 0.88
CA THR A 132 21.22 -7.46 2.15
C THR A 132 20.13 -7.27 3.19
N SER A 133 18.88 -7.69 2.92
CA SER A 133 17.76 -7.50 3.87
C SER A 133 18.00 -8.16 5.22
N LEU A 134 18.77 -9.26 5.26
CA LEU A 134 19.06 -9.99 6.50
C LEU A 134 20.36 -9.52 7.18
N ASP A 135 21.06 -8.52 6.63
CA ASP A 135 22.27 -7.98 7.23
C ASP A 135 21.99 -7.39 8.62
N ALA A 136 22.96 -7.51 9.52
CA ALA A 136 22.82 -7.01 10.90
C ALA A 136 22.51 -5.51 10.99
N LYS A 137 22.95 -4.71 9.98
CA LYS A 137 22.68 -3.27 9.87
C LYS A 137 21.20 -2.94 9.67
N GLN A 138 20.42 -3.86 9.08
CA GLN A 138 18.99 -3.66 8.83
C GLN A 138 18.15 -4.05 10.05
N ASN A 139 18.71 -4.71 11.06
CA ASN A 139 17.96 -5.19 12.21
C ASN A 139 17.44 -4.03 13.07
N SER A 140 16.13 -3.99 13.26
CA SER A 140 15.52 -3.15 14.30
C SER A 140 16.10 -3.47 15.69
N PRO A 141 15.98 -2.54 16.66
CA PRO A 141 16.29 -2.84 18.06
C PRO A 141 15.57 -4.10 18.58
N ALA A 142 14.33 -4.34 18.13
CA ALA A 142 13.57 -5.56 18.44
C ALA A 142 14.25 -6.81 17.90
N ALA A 143 14.58 -6.81 16.61
CA ALA A 143 15.21 -7.94 15.96
C ALA A 143 16.55 -8.27 16.62
N ARG A 144 17.37 -7.25 16.93
CA ARG A 144 18.65 -7.44 17.66
C ARG A 144 18.45 -8.09 19.02
N LYS A 145 17.49 -7.60 19.82
CA LYS A 145 17.17 -8.15 21.15
C LYS A 145 16.68 -9.60 21.07
N ARG A 146 15.77 -9.89 20.14
CA ARG A 146 15.18 -11.23 19.95
C ARG A 146 16.22 -12.23 19.42
N LEU A 147 17.07 -11.83 18.46
CA LEU A 147 18.19 -12.65 17.98
C LEU A 147 19.22 -12.96 19.07
N ALA A 148 19.46 -12.04 20.00
CA ALA A 148 20.35 -12.29 21.15
C ALA A 148 19.71 -13.26 22.17
N ALA A 149 18.38 -13.27 22.29
CA ALA A 149 17.66 -14.12 23.23
C ALA A 149 17.67 -15.61 22.84
N LEU A 150 17.90 -15.95 21.57
CA LEU A 150 17.96 -17.33 21.06
C LEU A 150 18.91 -18.23 21.86
N LYS A 151 20.07 -17.68 22.28
CA LYS A 151 21.07 -18.43 23.04
C LYS A 151 20.51 -19.01 24.34
N ARG A 152 19.62 -18.28 25.02
CA ARG A 152 18.96 -18.74 26.26
C ARG A 152 17.99 -19.89 26.03
N GLN A 153 17.53 -20.06 24.80
CA GLN A 153 16.58 -21.09 24.37
C GLN A 153 17.29 -22.28 23.72
N GLY A 154 18.62 -22.38 23.86
CA GLY A 154 19.39 -23.48 23.27
C GLY A 154 19.45 -23.41 21.75
N LEU A 155 19.36 -22.22 21.18
CA LEU A 155 19.45 -21.97 19.74
C LEU A 155 20.64 -21.05 19.42
N ALA A 156 21.40 -21.40 18.40
CA ALA A 156 22.38 -20.49 17.82
C ALA A 156 21.68 -19.35 17.06
N ARG A 157 22.41 -18.26 16.83
CA ARG A 157 21.98 -17.26 15.84
C ARG A 157 21.82 -17.94 14.47
N PRO A 158 20.78 -17.59 13.70
CA PRO A 158 20.54 -18.23 12.43
C PRO A 158 21.67 -17.94 11.45
N GLU A 159 22.11 -18.98 10.76
CA GLU A 159 22.87 -18.83 9.53
C GLU A 159 21.91 -18.41 8.42
N MET A 160 22.32 -17.43 7.61
CA MET A 160 21.48 -16.82 6.59
C MET A 160 22.11 -17.08 5.23
N LYS A 161 21.37 -17.76 4.35
CA LYS A 161 21.85 -18.10 3.01
C LYS A 161 20.87 -17.60 1.96
N VAL A 162 21.28 -16.63 1.16
CA VAL A 162 20.50 -16.19 -0.01
C VAL A 162 20.59 -17.28 -1.08
N LEU A 163 19.45 -17.86 -1.46
CA LEU A 163 19.36 -18.95 -2.43
C LEU A 163 19.36 -18.44 -3.87
N GLY A 164 18.69 -17.31 -4.12
CA GLY A 164 18.61 -16.75 -5.47
C GLY A 164 17.47 -15.77 -5.63
N LYS A 165 17.26 -15.35 -6.87
CA LYS A 165 16.17 -14.45 -7.29
C LYS A 165 14.86 -15.24 -7.43
N ASP A 166 13.81 -14.78 -6.77
CA ASP A 166 12.45 -15.24 -6.97
C ASP A 166 11.84 -14.52 -8.17
N ARG A 167 11.72 -15.23 -9.30
CA ARG A 167 11.12 -14.71 -10.55
C ARG A 167 9.64 -14.42 -10.42
N GLY A 168 9.01 -14.93 -9.36
CA GLY A 168 7.66 -14.60 -9.00
C GLY A 168 7.55 -13.15 -8.58
N GLN A 169 8.56 -12.49 -8.01
CA GLN A 169 8.38 -11.26 -7.20
C GLN A 169 8.72 -9.93 -7.90
N LEU A 170 8.24 -8.79 -7.40
CA LEU A 170 8.59 -7.46 -7.96
C LEU A 170 9.96 -6.98 -7.47
N ASP A 171 10.79 -6.34 -8.32
CA ASP A 171 12.06 -5.76 -7.87
C ASP A 171 11.81 -4.71 -6.78
N PRO A 172 12.67 -4.62 -5.75
CA PRO A 172 12.60 -3.55 -4.77
C PRO A 172 12.91 -2.20 -5.43
N CYS A 173 12.43 -1.12 -4.82
CA CYS A 173 12.78 0.23 -5.20
C CYS A 173 14.28 0.51 -4.95
N GLU A 174 14.97 0.99 -5.99
CA GLU A 174 16.37 1.41 -5.93
C GLU A 174 16.56 2.94 -5.81
N CYS A 175 15.47 3.71 -5.80
CA CYS A 175 15.54 5.17 -5.63
C CYS A 175 16.13 5.51 -4.25
N SER A 176 17.19 6.33 -4.23
CA SER A 176 17.83 6.79 -3.00
C SER A 176 16.98 7.79 -2.22
N GLN A 177 16.23 8.65 -2.92
CA GLN A 177 15.38 9.68 -2.32
C GLN A 177 14.06 9.83 -3.10
N PRO A 178 13.07 8.96 -2.86
CA PRO A 178 11.75 9.08 -3.46
C PRO A 178 11.13 10.47 -3.24
N GLY A 179 10.59 11.08 -4.29
CA GLY A 179 9.89 12.37 -4.20
C GLY A 179 8.61 12.28 -3.38
N ASN A 180 7.99 11.11 -3.34
CA ASN A 180 6.79 10.79 -2.58
C ASN A 180 6.65 9.26 -2.41
N TYR A 181 5.67 8.83 -1.62
CA TYR A 181 5.31 7.43 -1.43
C TYR A 181 3.84 7.20 -1.77
N ILE A 182 3.50 5.95 -2.09
CA ILE A 182 2.13 5.50 -2.30
C ILE A 182 1.89 4.29 -1.41
N LEU A 183 0.95 4.38 -0.46
CA LEU A 183 0.45 3.25 0.30
C LEU A 183 -0.61 2.53 -0.53
N SER A 184 -0.30 1.32 -0.97
CA SER A 184 -1.19 0.50 -1.80
C SER A 184 -0.99 -0.97 -1.47
N THR A 185 -2.07 -1.74 -1.54
CA THR A 185 -2.00 -3.19 -1.65
C THR A 185 -1.98 -3.59 -3.12
N ALA A 186 -1.26 -4.65 -3.46
CA ALA A 186 -1.24 -5.17 -4.82
C ALA A 186 -2.49 -6.05 -5.08
N TRP A 187 -3.55 -5.40 -5.53
CA TRP A 187 -4.94 -5.90 -5.69
C TRP A 187 -5.20 -7.25 -6.39
N PHE A 188 -4.26 -7.77 -7.17
CA PHE A 188 -4.40 -9.04 -7.91
C PHE A 188 -3.17 -9.92 -7.77
N ASP A 189 -2.38 -9.60 -6.76
CA ASP A 189 -1.09 -10.18 -6.58
C ASP A 189 -1.09 -10.97 -5.29
N ASP A 190 -1.11 -12.29 -5.42
CA ASP A 190 -1.01 -13.21 -4.28
C ASP A 190 0.40 -13.17 -3.64
N ARG A 191 1.30 -12.34 -4.17
CA ARG A 191 2.64 -12.11 -3.67
C ARG A 191 2.66 -11.19 -2.45
N TRP A 192 3.43 -11.57 -1.45
CA TRP A 192 3.81 -10.70 -0.34
C TRP A 192 4.86 -9.70 -0.80
N THR A 193 4.55 -8.41 -0.65
CA THR A 193 5.44 -7.31 -1.01
C THR A 193 5.28 -6.17 -0.01
N SER A 194 6.12 -5.15 -0.07
CA SER A 194 5.92 -3.98 0.79
C SER A 194 4.64 -3.22 0.39
N PRO A 195 3.79 -2.83 1.36
CA PRO A 195 2.60 -2.02 1.07
C PRO A 195 2.96 -0.57 0.70
N VAL A 196 4.22 -0.16 0.87
CA VAL A 196 4.70 1.18 0.52
C VAL A 196 5.44 1.12 -0.82
N GLN A 197 4.93 1.83 -1.81
CA GLN A 197 5.51 1.94 -3.14
C GLN A 197 6.20 3.30 -3.31
N CYS A 198 7.25 3.33 -4.11
CA CYS A 198 7.94 4.56 -4.47
C CYS A 198 7.09 5.39 -5.43
N GLY A 199 6.97 6.69 -5.15
CA GLY A 199 6.28 7.66 -5.99
C GLY A 199 6.85 7.84 -7.38
N ASP A 200 8.14 7.57 -7.57
CA ASP A 200 8.85 7.89 -8.81
C ASP A 200 8.96 6.68 -9.74
N CYS A 201 9.23 5.49 -9.18
CA CYS A 201 9.37 4.25 -9.96
C CYS A 201 8.25 3.23 -9.75
N PHE A 202 7.36 3.45 -8.78
CA PHE A 202 6.24 2.56 -8.44
C PHE A 202 6.63 1.14 -7.98
N LEU A 203 7.91 0.92 -7.66
CA LEU A 203 8.40 -0.32 -7.08
C LEU A 203 8.23 -0.33 -5.55
N PRO A 204 8.06 -1.52 -4.93
CA PRO A 204 7.93 -1.67 -3.48
C PRO A 204 9.19 -1.21 -2.75
N VAL A 205 9.02 -0.38 -1.73
CA VAL A 205 10.10 0.12 -0.86
C VAL A 205 10.26 -0.84 0.32
N PRO A 206 11.43 -1.46 0.54
CA PRO A 206 11.66 -2.28 1.74
C PRO A 206 11.34 -1.51 3.02
N LEU A 207 10.47 -2.04 3.90
CA LEU A 207 9.96 -1.28 5.04
C LEU A 207 11.04 -0.87 6.04
N TYR A 208 12.12 -1.65 6.20
CA TYR A 208 13.25 -1.26 7.06
C TYR A 208 13.99 0.02 6.60
N ARG A 209 13.68 0.54 5.41
CA ARG A 209 14.16 1.86 4.93
C ARG A 209 13.24 3.01 5.31
N ILE A 210 12.02 2.71 5.78
CA ILE A 210 11.04 3.68 6.26
C ILE A 210 11.12 3.71 7.78
N PRO A 211 11.11 4.90 8.43
CA PRO A 211 11.00 4.98 9.87
C PRO A 211 9.78 4.21 10.40
N ALA A 212 9.89 3.63 11.59
CA ALA A 212 8.83 2.83 12.19
C ALA A 212 7.50 3.62 12.23
N THR A 213 6.41 2.97 11.81
CA THR A 213 5.09 3.59 11.68
C THR A 213 4.24 3.47 12.95
N GLN A 214 4.80 2.90 14.02
CA GLN A 214 4.17 2.92 15.33
C GLN A 214 5.23 3.00 16.43
N GLU A 215 4.89 3.75 17.48
CA GLU A 215 5.56 3.65 18.77
C GLU A 215 5.19 2.33 19.46
N PRO A 216 6.02 1.85 20.40
CA PRO A 216 5.73 0.74 21.31
C PRO A 216 4.28 0.68 21.82
N MET A 217 3.52 -0.36 21.47
CA MET A 217 2.23 -0.61 22.13
C MET A 217 2.48 -1.34 23.45
N MET A 218 2.06 -0.75 24.57
CA MET A 218 2.16 -1.25 25.96
C MET A 218 3.51 -1.89 26.37
N GLY A 219 4.28 -1.16 27.20
CA GLY A 219 5.33 -1.74 28.05
C GLY A 219 6.42 -2.52 27.31
N ASN A 220 7.36 -1.80 26.69
CA ASN A 220 8.64 -2.31 26.13
C ASN A 220 8.60 -3.08 24.78
N ALA A 221 7.51 -3.09 24.02
CA ALA A 221 7.52 -3.58 22.64
C ALA A 221 8.22 -2.56 21.72
N PRO A 222 9.26 -2.87 20.93
CA PRO A 222 9.99 -1.82 20.20
C PRO A 222 9.19 -1.29 19.00
N ALA A 223 9.47 -0.05 18.58
CA ALA A 223 8.90 0.56 17.38
C ALA A 223 9.10 -0.34 16.14
N GLY A 224 8.08 -0.44 15.28
CA GLY A 224 8.10 -1.29 14.08
C GLY A 224 6.92 -1.05 13.15
N HIS A 225 6.65 -1.99 12.23
CA HIS A 225 5.58 -1.89 11.23
C HIS A 225 4.41 -2.88 11.46
N TRP A 226 4.32 -3.54 12.61
CA TRP A 226 3.24 -4.48 12.95
C TRP A 226 1.83 -3.97 12.59
N SER A 227 1.36 -2.84 13.13
CA SER A 227 0.05 -2.29 12.77
C SER A 227 -0.15 -1.98 11.27
N LEU A 228 0.89 -1.54 10.56
CA LEU A 228 0.83 -1.31 9.11
C LEU A 228 0.65 -2.63 8.36
N LEU A 229 1.42 -3.65 8.72
CA LEU A 229 1.32 -4.99 8.12
C LEU A 229 -0.02 -5.66 8.48
N GLN A 230 -0.51 -5.49 9.70
CA GLN A 230 -1.84 -5.96 10.08
C GLN A 230 -2.94 -5.25 9.26
N TRP A 231 -2.80 -3.95 9.03
CA TRP A 231 -3.70 -3.22 8.13
C TRP A 231 -3.67 -3.79 6.71
N GLU A 232 -2.49 -4.09 6.18
CA GLU A 232 -2.36 -4.75 4.87
C GLU A 232 -3.07 -6.11 4.86
N HIS A 233 -2.90 -6.93 5.90
CA HIS A 233 -3.60 -8.21 6.03
C HIS A 233 -5.12 -8.05 6.03
N TYR A 234 -5.66 -7.11 6.79
CA TYR A 234 -7.10 -6.82 6.80
C TYR A 234 -7.58 -6.32 5.44
N HIS A 235 -6.77 -5.50 4.77
CA HIS A 235 -7.07 -5.00 3.44
C HIS A 235 -7.16 -6.15 2.43
N ARG A 236 -6.13 -7.01 2.36
CA ARG A 236 -6.09 -8.21 1.51
C ARG A 236 -7.21 -9.20 1.82
N ALA A 237 -7.59 -9.34 3.09
CA ALA A 237 -8.73 -10.17 3.47
C ALA A 237 -10.05 -9.62 2.89
N CYS A 238 -10.27 -8.31 2.95
CA CYS A 238 -11.44 -7.68 2.32
C CYS A 238 -11.41 -7.85 0.79
N GLU A 239 -10.27 -7.64 0.14
CA GLU A 239 -10.11 -7.90 -1.30
C GLU A 239 -10.45 -9.36 -1.65
N GLY A 240 -9.94 -10.29 -0.86
CA GLY A 240 -10.18 -11.71 -1.02
C GLY A 240 -11.64 -12.11 -0.84
N PHE A 241 -12.36 -11.49 0.11
CA PHE A 241 -13.80 -11.68 0.25
C PHE A 241 -14.56 -11.19 -0.99
N TRP A 242 -14.19 -10.03 -1.54
CA TRP A 242 -14.82 -9.52 -2.76
C TRP A 242 -14.52 -10.38 -3.98
N LEU A 243 -13.28 -10.84 -4.15
CA LEU A 243 -12.88 -11.62 -5.32
C LEU A 243 -13.48 -13.04 -5.31
N ARG A 244 -13.58 -13.67 -4.13
CA ARG A 244 -13.97 -15.08 -3.99
C ARG A 244 -15.46 -15.28 -3.67
N SER A 245 -16.24 -14.21 -3.45
CA SER A 245 -17.69 -14.31 -3.20
C SER A 245 -18.52 -14.64 -4.45
N HIS A 246 -17.92 -14.68 -5.63
CA HIS A 246 -18.55 -14.90 -6.93
C HIS A 246 -18.06 -16.24 -7.51
N PRO A 247 -18.85 -17.25 -7.95
CA PRO A 247 -20.30 -17.53 -7.94
C PRO A 247 -20.67 -18.85 -7.19
N LEU A 248 -19.78 -19.37 -6.32
CA LEU A 248 -19.96 -20.65 -5.59
C LEU A 248 -20.89 -20.54 -4.37
N MET A 249 -21.13 -19.32 -3.90
CA MET A 249 -22.07 -19.00 -2.83
C MET A 249 -23.39 -18.58 -3.49
N GLY A 250 -24.52 -19.17 -3.07
CA GLY A 250 -25.84 -18.78 -3.56
C GLY A 250 -26.04 -17.26 -3.50
N LYS A 251 -26.80 -16.71 -4.44
CA LYS A 251 -26.95 -15.25 -4.64
C LYS A 251 -27.35 -14.47 -3.39
N GLU A 252 -27.90 -15.10 -2.36
CA GLU A 252 -28.39 -14.43 -1.15
C GLU A 252 -27.32 -14.40 -0.04
N ASP A 253 -26.59 -15.49 0.18
CA ASP A 253 -25.57 -15.61 1.24
C ASP A 253 -24.23 -14.93 0.89
N ALA A 254 -23.90 -14.83 -0.41
CA ALA A 254 -22.69 -14.15 -0.88
C ALA A 254 -22.69 -12.64 -0.61
N ARG A 255 -23.88 -12.01 -0.46
CA ARG A 255 -24.04 -10.54 -0.50
C ARG A 255 -23.51 -9.84 0.74
N THR A 256 -23.61 -10.45 1.92
CA THR A 256 -23.26 -9.77 3.18
C THR A 256 -21.76 -9.54 3.35
N PRO A 257 -20.89 -10.57 3.26
CA PRO A 257 -19.44 -10.37 3.38
C PRO A 257 -18.86 -9.52 2.24
N GLU A 258 -19.35 -9.68 1.01
CA GLU A 258 -18.91 -8.88 -0.14
C GLU A 258 -19.25 -7.39 0.04
N ARG A 259 -20.49 -7.07 0.43
CA ARG A 259 -20.89 -5.67 0.68
C ARG A 259 -20.09 -5.03 1.80
N TYR A 260 -19.77 -5.79 2.85
CA TYR A 260 -18.91 -5.31 3.92
C TYR A 260 -17.50 -5.01 3.39
N ALA A 261 -16.89 -5.93 2.65
CA ALA A 261 -15.57 -5.77 2.07
C ALA A 261 -15.49 -4.54 1.12
N VAL A 262 -16.41 -4.44 0.16
CA VAL A 262 -16.50 -3.29 -0.76
C VAL A 262 -16.63 -1.99 0.01
N ARG A 263 -17.46 -1.97 1.07
CA ARG A 263 -17.61 -0.79 1.93
C ARG A 263 -16.29 -0.38 2.58
N GLN A 264 -15.52 -1.33 3.08
CA GLN A 264 -14.21 -1.05 3.70
C GLN A 264 -13.20 -0.54 2.69
N LEU A 265 -13.22 -1.05 1.45
CA LEU A 265 -12.20 -0.77 0.42
C LEU A 265 -12.48 0.50 -0.40
N GLU A 266 -13.75 0.91 -0.53
CA GLU A 266 -14.12 2.04 -1.39
C GLU A 266 -14.54 3.31 -0.65
N ARG A 267 -15.14 3.17 0.55
CA ARG A 267 -15.70 4.35 1.22
C ARG A 267 -14.65 5.07 2.04
N ILE A 268 -14.43 6.33 1.73
CA ILE A 268 -13.43 7.18 2.40
C ILE A 268 -13.61 7.28 3.93
N ASP A 269 -14.83 7.02 4.42
CA ASP A 269 -15.21 7.06 5.85
C ASP A 269 -15.06 5.69 6.55
N SER A 270 -14.63 4.64 5.86
CA SER A 270 -14.43 3.31 6.42
C SER A 270 -13.30 3.26 7.44
N GLY A 271 -13.36 2.30 8.36
CA GLY A 271 -12.30 2.09 9.35
C GLY A 271 -10.97 1.74 8.68
N LEU A 272 -11.01 0.90 7.64
CA LEU A 272 -9.84 0.45 6.90
C LEU A 272 -9.12 1.61 6.18
N ILE A 273 -9.87 2.47 5.48
CA ILE A 273 -9.29 3.62 4.77
C ILE A 273 -8.81 4.69 5.75
N LYS A 274 -9.58 4.97 6.83
CA LYS A 274 -9.12 5.89 7.89
C LYS A 274 -7.81 5.42 8.51
N CYS A 275 -7.66 4.12 8.76
CA CYS A 275 -6.42 3.54 9.30
C CYS A 275 -5.26 3.69 8.31
N GLY A 276 -5.44 3.31 7.04
CA GLY A 276 -4.42 3.47 6.01
C GLY A 276 -3.96 4.92 5.80
N ARG A 277 -4.90 5.87 5.82
CA ARG A 277 -4.58 7.31 5.74
C ARG A 277 -3.80 7.82 6.96
N ARG A 278 -4.00 7.24 8.15
CA ARG A 278 -3.17 7.55 9.33
C ARG A 278 -1.74 7.08 9.12
N PHE A 279 -1.51 5.89 8.55
CA PHE A 279 -0.16 5.44 8.21
C PHE A 279 0.50 6.33 7.15
N CYS A 280 -0.26 6.80 6.16
CA CYS A 280 0.24 7.77 5.18
C CYS A 280 0.73 9.04 5.89
N ALA A 281 -0.05 9.57 6.84
CA ALA A 281 0.36 10.74 7.61
C ALA A 281 1.62 10.48 8.46
N MET A 282 1.74 9.32 9.12
CA MET A 282 2.92 8.94 9.90
C MET A 282 4.18 8.79 9.02
N ILE A 283 4.05 8.21 7.84
CA ILE A 283 5.16 8.11 6.88
C ILE A 283 5.54 9.50 6.38
N GLU A 284 4.56 10.35 6.04
CA GLU A 284 4.83 11.72 5.58
C GLU A 284 5.52 12.57 6.66
N GLU A 285 5.07 12.48 7.91
CA GLU A 285 5.68 13.17 9.05
C GLU A 285 7.13 12.71 9.29
N SER A 286 7.38 11.40 9.29
CA SER A 286 8.70 10.84 9.59
C SER A 286 9.71 10.96 8.44
N THR A 287 9.25 11.00 7.19
CA THR A 287 10.13 11.08 6.01
C THR A 287 10.21 12.48 5.41
N GLY A 288 9.28 13.37 5.74
CA GLY A 288 9.10 14.67 5.08
C GLY A 288 8.65 14.56 3.63
N ARG A 289 8.19 13.38 3.18
CA ARG A 289 7.77 13.13 1.79
C ARG A 289 6.26 12.92 1.71
N PRO A 290 5.56 13.58 0.76
CA PRO A 290 4.14 13.32 0.51
C PRO A 290 3.84 11.83 0.43
N THR A 291 2.84 11.35 1.15
CA THR A 291 2.46 9.93 1.09
C THR A 291 1.00 9.79 0.72
N TYR A 292 0.74 9.23 -0.47
CA TYR A 292 -0.61 9.08 -1.02
C TYR A 292 -1.21 7.74 -0.64
N TYR A 293 -2.49 7.74 -0.29
CA TYR A 293 -3.27 6.52 -0.14
C TYR A 293 -3.89 6.11 -1.49
N ALA A 294 -3.64 4.88 -1.93
CA ALA A 294 -4.29 4.31 -3.10
C ALA A 294 -5.70 3.83 -2.74
N LEU A 295 -6.69 4.66 -3.04
CA LEU A 295 -8.10 4.34 -2.84
C LEU A 295 -8.58 3.40 -3.92
N THR A 296 -9.07 2.24 -3.51
CA THR A 296 -9.57 1.29 -4.47
C THR A 296 -10.96 1.63 -4.96
N ARG A 297 -11.11 1.44 -6.26
CA ARG A 297 -12.40 1.38 -6.92
C ARG A 297 -12.70 -0.05 -7.36
N LEU A 298 -13.61 -0.70 -6.65
CA LEU A 298 -14.16 -2.01 -6.93
C LEU A 298 -15.45 -1.96 -7.72
N GLY A 299 -15.58 -2.91 -8.65
CA GLY A 299 -16.78 -3.11 -9.44
C GLY A 299 -16.95 -2.14 -10.61
N ASP A 300 -18.16 -2.15 -11.15
CA ASP A 300 -18.50 -1.49 -12.40
C ASP A 300 -19.06 -0.09 -12.18
N ALA A 301 -18.54 0.88 -12.95
CA ALA A 301 -19.17 2.18 -13.09
C ALA A 301 -20.56 2.02 -13.70
N ARG A 302 -21.58 2.53 -13.01
CA ARG A 302 -22.96 2.61 -13.54
C ARG A 302 -23.07 3.54 -14.74
N SER A 303 -22.12 4.46 -14.90
CA SER A 303 -22.02 5.37 -16.03
C SER A 303 -20.57 5.80 -16.19
N VAL A 304 -20.03 5.58 -17.40
CA VAL A 304 -18.67 5.98 -17.77
C VAL A 304 -18.48 7.47 -17.51
N ARG A 305 -19.36 8.32 -18.06
CA ARG A 305 -19.25 9.77 -17.89
C ARG A 305 -19.23 10.20 -16.41
N LYS A 306 -20.07 9.59 -15.57
CA LYS A 306 -20.09 9.92 -14.12
C LYS A 306 -18.83 9.47 -13.40
N GLU A 307 -18.26 8.33 -13.79
CA GLU A 307 -17.00 7.84 -13.21
C GLU A 307 -15.84 8.77 -13.55
N TRP A 308 -15.74 9.22 -14.80
CA TRP A 308 -14.71 10.15 -15.25
C TRP A 308 -14.80 11.53 -14.59
N LEU A 309 -16.02 11.99 -14.30
CA LEU A 309 -16.29 13.27 -13.63
C LEU A 309 -16.45 13.13 -12.12
N ARG A 310 -16.11 11.97 -11.53
CA ARG A 310 -16.32 11.77 -10.10
C ARG A 310 -15.45 12.75 -9.29
N PRO A 311 -16.02 13.45 -8.31
CA PRO A 311 -15.24 14.32 -7.44
C PRO A 311 -14.38 13.49 -6.48
N CYS A 312 -13.36 14.13 -5.90
CA CYS A 312 -12.60 13.55 -4.81
C CYS A 312 -13.54 13.23 -3.65
N PRO A 313 -13.55 11.99 -3.13
CA PRO A 313 -14.49 11.60 -2.08
C PRO A 313 -14.21 12.29 -0.74
N ALA A 314 -13.01 12.87 -0.56
CA ALA A 314 -12.64 13.56 0.66
C ALA A 314 -13.00 15.07 0.64
N CYS A 315 -12.66 15.79 -0.44
CA CYS A 315 -12.87 17.24 -0.51
C CYS A 315 -13.90 17.71 -1.54
N GLY A 316 -14.44 16.82 -2.37
CA GLY A 316 -15.36 17.17 -3.45
C GLY A 316 -14.72 17.81 -4.68
N GLY A 317 -13.42 18.08 -4.67
CA GLY A 317 -12.70 18.74 -5.77
C GLY A 317 -12.50 17.85 -7.01
N ALA A 318 -12.20 18.50 -8.14
CA ALA A 318 -11.72 17.80 -9.33
C ALA A 318 -10.31 17.22 -9.09
N TRP A 319 -10.06 16.03 -9.62
CA TRP A 319 -8.84 15.26 -9.34
C TRP A 319 -8.51 14.24 -10.44
N LEU A 320 -9.21 14.31 -11.58
CA LEU A 320 -8.87 13.53 -12.77
C LEU A 320 -7.56 14.10 -13.34
N LEU A 321 -6.63 13.21 -13.68
CA LEU A 321 -5.38 13.55 -14.35
C LEU A 321 -5.53 13.51 -15.87
N ASP A 322 -4.81 14.41 -16.55
CA ASP A 322 -4.71 14.38 -18.02
C ASP A 322 -4.03 13.10 -18.52
N GLN A 323 -3.05 12.61 -17.76
CA GLN A 323 -2.36 11.36 -18.01
C GLN A 323 -2.32 10.47 -16.76
N PRO A 324 -2.59 9.16 -16.88
CA PRO A 324 -2.51 8.26 -15.74
C PRO A 324 -1.11 8.21 -15.14
N TRP A 325 -1.01 8.45 -13.84
CA TRP A 325 0.25 8.31 -13.11
C TRP A 325 0.62 6.83 -13.01
N HIS A 326 1.87 6.51 -13.35
CA HIS A 326 2.38 5.13 -13.48
C HIS A 326 1.57 4.25 -14.44
N GLY A 327 0.87 4.85 -15.40
CA GLY A 327 -0.02 4.14 -16.31
C GLY A 327 -1.23 3.48 -15.63
N ARG A 328 -1.47 3.78 -14.34
CA ARG A 328 -2.48 3.12 -13.50
C ARG A 328 -3.46 4.11 -12.89
N PHE A 329 -2.99 5.12 -12.15
CA PHE A 329 -3.85 6.02 -11.40
C PHE A 329 -4.32 7.16 -12.29
N CYS A 330 -5.60 7.17 -12.62
CA CYS A 330 -6.22 8.24 -13.39
C CYS A 330 -6.64 9.41 -12.50
N PHE A 331 -6.72 9.21 -11.19
CA PHE A 331 -7.11 10.24 -10.23
C PHE A 331 -6.00 10.48 -9.22
N ARG A 332 -5.74 11.75 -8.91
CA ARG A 332 -4.80 12.19 -7.88
C ARG A 332 -5.27 13.51 -7.29
N CYS A 333 -5.44 13.52 -5.97
CA CYS A 333 -5.82 14.69 -5.20
C CYS A 333 -4.67 15.08 -4.27
N GLU A 334 -4.00 16.18 -4.58
CA GLU A 334 -2.87 16.69 -3.79
C GLU A 334 -3.24 17.05 -2.35
N PRO A 335 -4.29 17.85 -2.10
CA PRO A 335 -4.61 18.26 -0.73
C PRO A 335 -5.05 17.10 0.17
N CYS A 336 -5.66 16.07 -0.41
CA CYS A 336 -6.16 14.92 0.35
C CYS A 336 -5.19 13.75 0.44
N ARG A 337 -4.06 13.80 -0.29
CA ARG A 337 -3.12 12.69 -0.45
C ARG A 337 -3.81 11.40 -0.91
N LEU A 338 -4.63 11.49 -1.96
CA LEU A 338 -5.37 10.35 -2.51
C LEU A 338 -4.99 10.10 -3.96
N VAL A 339 -4.83 8.84 -4.32
CA VAL A 339 -4.80 8.39 -5.71
C VAL A 339 -5.80 7.28 -5.91
N SER A 340 -6.31 7.12 -7.12
CA SER A 340 -7.30 6.09 -7.41
C SER A 340 -7.34 5.75 -8.89
N GLU A 341 -7.90 4.58 -9.18
CA GLU A 341 -8.10 4.09 -10.54
C GLU A 341 -9.49 4.46 -11.06
N ILE A 342 -9.69 4.33 -12.37
CA ILE A 342 -11.03 4.28 -12.98
C ILE A 342 -11.54 2.85 -12.83
N ALA A 343 -12.84 2.70 -12.51
CA ALA A 343 -13.53 1.42 -12.50
C ALA A 343 -13.25 0.58 -13.77
N GLY A 344 -13.15 -0.74 -13.62
CA GLY A 344 -12.69 -1.65 -14.69
C GLY A 344 -13.45 -1.49 -16.02
N ASN A 345 -14.78 -1.52 -15.98
CA ASN A 345 -15.62 -1.35 -17.18
C ASN A 345 -15.51 0.04 -17.84
N ALA A 346 -15.27 1.10 -17.06
CA ALA A 346 -15.09 2.45 -17.58
C ALA A 346 -13.71 2.65 -18.24
N ARG A 347 -12.74 1.79 -17.94
CA ARG A 347 -11.44 1.75 -18.63
C ARG A 347 -11.51 1.15 -20.03
N GLU A 348 -12.46 0.27 -20.34
CA GLU A 348 -12.56 -0.34 -21.68
C GLU A 348 -12.85 0.69 -22.78
N HIS A 349 -13.48 1.80 -22.43
CA HIS A 349 -13.70 2.94 -23.33
C HIS A 349 -12.43 3.71 -23.70
N LEU A 350 -11.27 3.40 -23.09
CA LEU A 350 -9.94 3.85 -23.52
C LEU A 350 -9.35 2.99 -24.64
N ARG A 351 -9.89 1.78 -24.90
CA ARG A 351 -9.40 0.97 -26.02
C ARG A 351 -9.82 1.66 -27.32
N PRO A 352 -8.89 1.90 -28.27
CA PRO A 352 -9.31 2.30 -29.60
C PRO A 352 -10.31 1.25 -30.09
N LYS A 353 -11.48 1.71 -30.53
CA LYS A 353 -12.41 0.83 -31.25
C LYS A 353 -11.72 0.43 -32.55
N GLY A 354 -10.95 -0.65 -32.50
CA GLY A 354 -10.52 -1.34 -33.70
C GLY A 354 -11.78 -1.62 -34.53
N ASN A 355 -11.74 -1.24 -35.80
CA ASN A 355 -12.86 -1.31 -36.73
C ASN A 355 -13.50 -2.71 -36.75
N ALA A 356 -14.48 -2.96 -35.88
CA ALA A 356 -15.34 -4.15 -35.89
C ALA A 356 -16.43 -4.07 -36.99
N LYS A 357 -16.17 -3.30 -38.06
CA LYS A 357 -17.04 -3.20 -39.25
C LYS A 357 -16.44 -3.87 -40.50
N ALA A 358 -15.31 -4.55 -40.40
CA ALA A 358 -14.67 -5.23 -41.54
C ALA A 358 -14.95 -6.75 -41.65
N GLN A 359 -15.77 -7.35 -40.78
CA GLN A 359 -16.07 -8.80 -40.81
C GLN A 359 -17.57 -9.13 -40.86
N ARG A 360 -18.39 -8.28 -41.49
CA ARG A 360 -19.75 -8.65 -41.91
C ARG A 360 -19.95 -8.20 -43.35
N GLY A 361 -19.50 -9.03 -44.28
CA GLY A 361 -19.68 -8.77 -45.71
C GLY A 361 -18.78 -9.66 -46.55
N LYS A 362 -19.14 -10.95 -46.65
CA LYS A 362 -18.93 -11.85 -47.80
C LYS A 362 -19.31 -13.27 -47.35
N GLY A 363 -20.49 -13.70 -47.77
CA GLY A 363 -21.07 -14.99 -47.44
C GLY A 363 -22.49 -15.12 -47.96
N ALA A 364 -22.70 -14.73 -49.21
CA ALA A 364 -23.89 -15.06 -49.98
C ALA A 364 -23.41 -15.31 -51.42
N GLU A 365 -22.90 -16.51 -51.66
CA GLU A 365 -22.70 -17.01 -53.00
C GLU A 365 -23.44 -18.34 -53.13
N LYS A 366 -24.29 -18.38 -54.16
CA LYS A 366 -25.26 -19.40 -54.52
C LYS A 366 -24.55 -20.67 -55.03
N GLN A 367 -25.11 -21.83 -54.70
CA GLN A 367 -25.12 -23.04 -55.55
C GLN A 367 -26.52 -23.65 -55.36
N VAL A 368 -27.40 -23.55 -56.37
CA VAL A 368 -27.70 -24.54 -57.43
C VAL A 368 -28.12 -25.88 -56.86
#